data_AF-A0ABD2DVK4-F1
#
_entry.id   AF-A0ABD2DVK4-F1
#
_cell.length_a   1.000
_cell.length_b   1.000
_cell.length_c   1.000
_cell.angle_alpha   90.00
_cell.angle_beta   90.00
_cell.angle_gamma   90.00
#
_symmetry.space_group_name_H-M   'P 1'
#
loop_
_entity.id
_entity.type
_entity.pdbx_description
1 polymer ?
#
loop_
_entity_poly.entity_id
_entity_poly.type
_entity_poly.pdbx_seq_one_letter_code
_entity_poly.pdbx_strand_id
1 'polypeptide(L)'
;MIQFYLEEVMPQAENHGPDIKEHVSSLGEKLKNLRLRLRRCHRFLPCENKSKAVEQVKNAFSKLQEKGVYKAMSEFDIFINYIETYMTMKMKN
;
A
#
# COMPACT_ATOMS: atom_id res chain seq x y z
N MET A 1 0.64 -6.08 1.55
CA MET A 1 0.77 -4.61 1.71
C MET A 1 -0.04 -3.81 0.71
N ILE A 2 0.13 -3.98 -0.62
CA ILE A 2 -0.65 -3.19 -1.60
C ILE A 2 -2.17 -3.28 -1.35
N GLN A 3 -2.70 -4.48 -1.13
CA GLN A 3 -4.11 -4.69 -0.83
C GLN A 3 -4.56 -3.99 0.46
N PHE A 4 -3.72 -4.02 1.50
CA PHE A 4 -3.99 -3.36 2.78
C PHE A 4 -4.15 -1.84 2.60
N TYR A 5 -3.27 -1.19 1.84
CA TYR A 5 -3.41 0.23 1.55
C TYR A 5 -4.70 0.55 0.78
N LEU A 6 -5.00 -0.23 -0.26
CA LEU A 6 -6.17 0.01 -1.13
C LEU A 6 -7.52 -0.27 -0.46
N GLU A 7 -7.60 -1.29 0.40
CA GLU A 7 -8.87 -1.75 0.97
C GLU A 7 -9.11 -1.24 2.39
N GLU A 8 -8.05 -0.98 3.17
CA GLU A 8 -8.18 -0.65 4.59
C GLU A 8 -7.72 0.79 4.89
N VAL A 9 -6.62 1.28 4.31
CA VAL A 9 -6.06 2.60 4.66
C VAL A 9 -6.71 3.74 3.86
N MET A 10 -6.64 3.66 2.52
CA MET A 10 -7.06 4.74 1.63
C MET A 10 -8.56 5.09 1.76
N PRO A 11 -9.49 4.12 1.86
CA PRO A 11 -10.90 4.44 2.05
C PRO A 11 -11.18 5.22 3.35
N GLN A 12 -10.40 4.95 4.41
CA GLN A 12 -10.49 5.72 5.65
C GLN A 12 -9.88 7.12 5.47
N ALA A 13 -8.74 7.22 4.76
CA ALA A 13 -8.08 8.50 4.49
C ALA A 13 -8.96 9.45 3.65
N GLU A 14 -9.71 8.93 2.68
CA GLU A 14 -10.66 9.71 1.86
C GLU A 14 -11.75 10.40 2.68
N ASN A 15 -12.11 9.86 3.84
CA ASN A 15 -13.15 10.43 4.71
C ASN A 15 -12.66 11.63 5.54
N HIS A 16 -11.37 11.97 5.51
CA HIS A 16 -10.81 13.07 6.32
C HIS A 16 -11.03 14.46 5.71
N GLY A 17 -11.58 14.56 4.49
CA GLY A 17 -12.00 15.83 3.90
C GLY A 17 -12.21 15.79 2.39
N PRO A 18 -13.09 16.65 1.83
CA PRO A 18 -13.39 16.67 0.40
C PRO A 18 -12.15 17.02 -0.45
N ASP A 19 -11.29 17.92 0.04
CA ASP A 19 -10.07 18.35 -0.67
C ASP A 19 -9.02 17.23 -0.75
N ILE A 20 -8.99 16.35 0.25
CA ILE A 20 -8.03 15.24 0.33
C ILE A 20 -8.52 14.04 -0.48
N LYS A 21 -9.84 13.84 -0.57
CA LYS A 21 -10.47 12.70 -1.23
C LYS A 21 -9.97 12.50 -2.66
N GLU A 22 -9.98 13.56 -3.48
CA GLU A 22 -9.54 13.45 -4.88
C GLU A 22 -8.08 13.00 -4.99
N HIS A 23 -7.20 13.54 -4.14
CA HIS A 23 -5.78 13.18 -4.13
C HIS A 23 -5.55 11.74 -3.68
N VAL A 24 -6.25 11.29 -2.62
CA VAL A 24 -6.14 9.92 -2.12
C VAL A 24 -6.71 8.92 -3.12
N SER A 25 -7.85 9.21 -3.74
CA SER A 25 -8.43 8.34 -4.78
C SER A 25 -7.50 8.24 -6.00
N SER A 26 -6.92 9.36 -6.44
CA SER A 26 -5.92 9.38 -7.53
C SER A 26 -4.69 8.53 -7.20
N LEU A 27 -4.20 8.63 -5.95
CA LEU A 27 -3.09 7.81 -5.46
C LEU A 27 -3.43 6.31 -5.45
N GLY A 28 -4.65 5.96 -5.01
CA GLY A 28 -5.16 4.59 -5.01
C GLY A 28 -5.23 3.99 -6.42
N GLU A 29 -5.73 4.73 -7.40
CA GLU A 29 -5.77 4.27 -8.80
C GLU A 29 -4.37 4.11 -9.41
N LYS A 30 -3.42 5.00 -9.10
CA LYS A 30 -2.01 4.83 -9.51
C LYS A 30 -1.40 3.56 -8.91
N LEU A 31 -1.63 3.29 -7.62
CA LEU A 31 -1.13 2.09 -6.95
C LEU A 31 -1.76 0.81 -7.53
N LYS A 32 -3.05 0.84 -7.84
CA LYS A 32 -3.76 -0.28 -8.50
C LYS A 32 -3.21 -0.55 -9.89
N ASN A 33 -2.93 0.49 -10.67
CA ASN A 33 -2.29 0.38 -11.98
C ASN A 33 -0.87 -0.20 -11.87
N LEU A 34 -0.08 0.23 -10.89
CA LEU A 34 1.23 -0.35 -10.60
C LEU A 34 1.11 -1.86 -10.28
N ARG A 35 0.17 -2.24 -9.39
CA ARG A 35 -0.09 -3.66 -9.05
C ARG A 35 -0.41 -4.50 -10.29
N LEU A 36 -1.25 -3.97 -11.19
CA LEU A 36 -1.62 -4.66 -12.43
C LEU A 36 -0.42 -4.85 -13.36
N ARG A 37 0.42 -3.82 -13.53
CA ARG A 37 1.65 -3.91 -14.34
C ARG A 37 2.62 -4.95 -13.79
N LEU A 38 2.88 -4.92 -12.48
CA LEU A 38 3.78 -5.88 -11.82
C LEU A 38 3.29 -7.33 -11.93
N ARG A 39 1.97 -7.55 -11.85
CA ARG A 39 1.36 -8.88 -11.97
C ARG A 39 1.38 -9.41 -13.40
N ARG A 40 1.05 -8.58 -14.40
CA ARG A 40 0.89 -9.02 -15.80
C ARG A 40 2.20 -9.11 -16.57
N CYS A 41 3.09 -8.13 -16.45
CA CYS A 41 4.24 -7.99 -17.36
C CYS A 41 5.45 -8.83 -16.94
N HIS A 42 5.67 -9.01 -15.64
CA HIS A 42 6.91 -9.62 -15.14
C HIS A 42 6.69 -10.71 -14.08
N ARG A 43 5.43 -11.03 -13.73
CA ARG A 43 5.06 -11.96 -12.66
C ARG A 43 5.80 -11.68 -11.33
N PHE A 44 6.11 -10.41 -11.05
CA PHE A 44 6.83 -10.01 -9.84
C PHE A 44 6.04 -10.30 -8.56
N LEU A 45 4.71 -10.39 -8.64
CA LEU A 45 3.84 -10.60 -7.49
C LEU A 45 3.31 -12.05 -7.49
N PRO A 46 4.04 -13.02 -6.93
CA PRO A 46 3.48 -14.35 -6.68
C PRO A 46 2.32 -14.25 -5.69
N CYS A 47 1.37 -15.19 -5.80
CA CYS A 47 0.32 -15.34 -4.81
C CYS A 47 0.96 -15.91 -3.53
N GLU A 48 1.32 -15.05 -2.59
CA GLU A 48 1.97 -15.47 -1.34
C GLU A 48 0.95 -15.74 -0.21
N ASN A 49 1.36 -16.64 0.69
CA ASN A 49 0.73 -16.83 1.99
C ASN A 49 0.77 -15.53 2.79
N LYS A 50 -0.12 -15.41 3.79
CA LYS A 50 -0.15 -14.25 4.69
C LYS A 50 1.22 -14.07 5.36
N SER A 51 1.88 -12.95 5.09
CA SER A 51 3.17 -12.62 5.72
C SER A 51 2.94 -12.17 7.16
N LYS A 52 3.68 -12.77 8.10
CA LYS A 52 3.65 -12.41 9.52
C LYS A 52 4.00 -10.94 9.76
N ALA A 53 4.91 -10.38 8.96
CA ALA A 53 5.26 -8.95 9.03
C ALA A 53 4.08 -8.06 8.63
N VAL A 54 3.33 -8.46 7.59
CA VAL A 54 2.11 -7.75 7.17
C VAL A 54 1.04 -7.80 8.25
N GLU A 55 0.86 -8.95 8.91
CA GLU A 55 -0.08 -9.08 10.02
C GLU A 55 0.30 -8.20 11.21
N GLN A 56 1.59 -8.09 11.55
CA GLN A 56 2.06 -7.20 12.60
C GLN A 56 1.78 -5.73 12.27
N VAL A 57 2.00 -5.31 11.03
CA VAL A 57 1.67 -3.95 10.58
C VAL A 57 0.17 -3.69 10.68
N LYS A 58 -0.68 -4.63 10.23
CA LYS A 58 -2.13 -4.51 10.37
C LYS A 58 -2.56 -4.40 11.83
N ASN A 59 -2.01 -5.24 12.70
CA ASN A 59 -2.30 -5.21 14.14
C ASN A 59 -1.88 -3.88 14.78
N ALA A 60 -0.71 -3.33 14.41
CA ALA A 60 -0.25 -2.03 14.89
C ALA A 60 -1.15 -0.90 14.37
N PHE A 61 -1.53 -0.93 13.10
CA PHE A 61 -2.47 0.02 12.51
C PHE A 61 -3.82 0.02 13.22
N SER A 62 -4.43 -1.15 13.44
CA SER A 62 -5.71 -1.27 14.14
C SER A 62 -5.65 -0.74 15.58
N LYS A 63 -4.51 -0.92 16.28
CA LYS A 63 -4.30 -0.37 17.63
C LYS A 63 -4.20 1.16 17.64
N LEU A 64 -3.77 1.78 16.54
CA LEU A 64 -3.62 3.23 16.43
C LEU A 64 -4.91 3.94 15.98
N GLN A 65 -5.95 3.20 15.56
CA GLN A 65 -7.24 3.74 15.12
C GLN A 65 -7.05 4.86 14.07
N GLU A 66 -7.67 6.03 14.26
CA GLU A 66 -7.56 7.19 13.36
C GLU A 66 -6.11 7.65 13.15
N LYS A 67 -5.29 7.65 14.22
CA LYS A 67 -3.85 7.98 14.11
C LYS A 67 -3.10 6.99 13.22
N GLY A 68 -3.62 5.76 13.11
CA GLY A 68 -3.10 4.74 12.20
C GLY A 68 -3.24 5.15 10.74
N VAL A 69 -4.35 5.80 10.37
CA VAL A 69 -4.59 6.30 9.00
C VAL A 69 -3.59 7.39 8.64
N TYR A 70 -3.47 8.41 9.49
CA TYR A 70 -2.49 9.49 9.29
C TYR A 70 -1.06 8.96 9.18
N LYS A 71 -0.67 8.05 10.08
CA LYS A 71 0.66 7.45 10.08
C LYS A 71 0.92 6.65 8.80
N ALA A 72 0.00 5.78 8.41
CA ALA A 72 0.14 4.98 7.19
C ALA A 72 0.22 5.86 5.93
N MET A 73 -0.58 6.93 5.86
CA MET A 73 -0.52 7.88 4.74
C MET A 73 0.78 8.69 4.74
N SER A 74 1.31 9.07 5.92
CA SER A 74 2.60 9.77 6.02
C SER A 74 3.81 8.90 5.69
N GLU A 75 3.69 7.58 5.86
CA GLU A 75 4.75 6.59 5.55
C GLU A 75 4.53 5.92 4.17
N PHE A 76 3.69 6.51 3.31
CA PHE A 76 3.38 5.93 2.01
C PHE A 76 4.60 5.93 1.07
N ASP A 77 5.46 6.94 1.16
CA ASP A 77 6.73 7.03 0.43
C ASP A 77 7.70 5.91 0.85
N ILE A 78 7.80 5.61 2.14
CA ILE A 78 8.58 4.47 2.67
C ILE A 78 8.07 3.16 2.05
N PHE A 79 6.75 3.01 1.92
CA PHE A 79 6.16 1.86 1.26
C PHE A 79 6.55 1.77 -0.24
N ILE A 80 6.63 2.88 -0.95
CA ILE A 80 7.14 2.91 -2.34
C ILE A 80 8.60 2.46 -2.40
N ASN A 81 9.45 2.93 -1.48
CA ASN A 81 10.87 2.51 -1.41
C ASN A 81 11.00 0.99 -1.23
N TYR A 82 10.12 0.36 -0.45
CA TYR A 82 10.09 -1.11 -0.32
C TYR A 82 9.68 -1.82 -1.61
N ILE A 83 8.72 -1.27 -2.37
CA ILE A 83 8.37 -1.81 -3.70
C ILE A 83 9.56 -1.68 -4.65
N GLU A 84 10.24 -0.53 -4.68
CA GLU A 84 11.41 -0.30 -5.53
C GLU A 84 12.55 -1.26 -5.20
N THR A 85 12.83 -1.46 -3.90
CA THR A 85 13.84 -2.42 -3.43
C THR A 85 13.51 -3.84 -3.91
N TYR A 86 12.25 -4.25 -3.77
CA TYR A 86 11.79 -5.56 -4.23
C TYR A 86 11.92 -5.73 -5.75
N MET A 87 11.52 -4.72 -6.52
CA MET A 87 11.63 -4.74 -7.97
C MET A 87 13.09 -4.81 -8.42
N THR A 88 13.96 -3.99 -7.81
CA THR A 88 15.40 -3.97 -8.11
C THR A 88 16.04 -5.33 -7.83
N MET A 89 15.68 -5.97 -6.72
CA MET A 89 16.16 -7.32 -6.39
C MET A 89 15.74 -8.35 -7.43
N LYS A 90 14.49 -8.30 -7.90
CA LYS A 90 13.96 -9.25 -8.89
C LYS A 90 14.41 -8.97 -10.32
N MET A 91 14.92 -7.77 -10.62
CA MET A 91 15.48 -7.42 -11.94
C MET A 91 16.97 -7.72 -12.04
N LYS A 92 17.70 -7.77 -10.92
CA LYS A 92 19.13 -8.10 -10.87
C LYS A 92 19.40 -9.61 -10.87
N ASN A 93 18.42 -10.42 -10.47
CA ASN A 93 18.44 -11.88 -10.52
C ASN A 93 17.74 -12.37 -11.79
#